data_AF-A0ABD5N081-F1
#
_entry.id   AF-A0ABD5N081-F1
#
_cell.length_a   1.000
_cell.length_b   1.000
_cell.length_c   1.000
_cell.angle_alpha   90.00
_cell.angle_beta   90.00
_cell.angle_gamma   90.00
#
_symmetry.space_group_name_H-M   'P 1'
#
loop_
_entity.id
_entity.type
_entity.pdbx_description
1 polymer ?
#
loop_
_entity_poly.entity_id
_entity_poly.type
_entity_poly.pdbx_seq_one_letter_code
_entity_poly.pdbx_strand_id
1 'polypeptide(L)'
;MSLKKLVILPIALLVLLHSVLAIGVGIGVIGNVTPTNSPPMICMDPDSRLFDAGGPLAVPRVNNYAFEGESIEWDVLVREPDGIIDIREVGVTVGPTQGVGQPIEVNCFVAPVQPAGVIGWCNDGTGSVTYNAATDVLYTCILAVETSNSMHGQYWVQAEVTDQSGQQDAMDEAEYWFF
;
A
#
# COMPACT_ATOMS: atom_id res chain seq x y z
N MET A 1 -49.75 43.71 65.83
CA MET A 1 -49.96 42.41 65.16
C MET A 1 -49.61 42.60 63.69
N SER A 2 -48.36 42.34 63.29
CA SER A 2 -47.89 42.52 61.92
C SER A 2 -47.30 41.21 61.43
N LEU A 3 -47.93 40.65 60.40
CA LEU A 3 -47.72 39.31 59.90
C LEU A 3 -46.57 39.32 58.89
N LYS A 4 -45.54 38.55 59.23
CA LYS A 4 -44.45 38.06 58.39
C LYS A 4 -44.97 37.52 57.05
N LYS A 5 -44.26 37.80 55.94
CA LYS A 5 -43.82 36.83 54.90
C LYS A 5 -43.39 37.55 53.61
N LEU A 6 -42.47 36.89 52.88
CA LEU A 6 -42.00 37.18 51.50
C LEU A 6 -41.11 38.44 51.41
N VAL A 7 -39.86 38.43 50.94
CA VAL A 7 -39.32 37.77 49.74
C VAL A 7 -37.82 37.58 49.97
N ILE A 8 -37.34 36.34 50.14
CA ILE A 8 -35.91 36.00 50.01
C ILE A 8 -35.85 34.68 49.23
N LEU A 9 -36.07 34.72 47.92
CA LEU A 9 -35.67 33.65 46.98
C LEU A 9 -35.95 34.12 45.54
N PRO A 10 -35.01 34.83 44.88
CA PRO A 10 -34.71 34.39 43.51
C PRO A 10 -33.24 34.55 43.08
N ILE A 11 -32.28 34.80 44.00
CA ILE A 11 -30.88 35.04 43.60
C ILE A 11 -30.04 33.76 43.59
N ALA A 12 -30.44 32.72 44.33
CA ALA A 12 -29.68 31.46 44.40
C ALA A 12 -29.83 30.54 43.16
N LEU A 13 -30.81 30.79 42.28
CA LEU A 13 -31.04 29.94 41.11
C LEU A 13 -30.29 30.40 39.85
N LEU A 14 -29.69 31.61 39.85
CA LEU A 14 -29.00 32.15 38.68
C LEU A 14 -27.49 31.83 38.64
N VAL A 15 -26.93 31.24 39.70
CA VAL A 15 -25.47 30.98 39.81
C VAL A 15 -25.08 29.54 39.42
N LEU A 16 -26.06 28.65 39.19
CA LEU A 16 -25.79 27.23 38.91
C LEU A 16 -25.60 26.88 37.42
N LEU A 17 -25.52 27.85 36.51
CA LEU A 17 -25.53 27.61 35.06
C LEU A 17 -24.19 27.79 34.32
N HIS A 18 -23.07 28.02 35.01
CA HIS A 18 -21.78 28.29 34.34
C HIS A 18 -20.64 27.38 34.78
N SER A 19 -20.85 26.07 34.72
CA SER A 19 -19.76 25.09 34.84
C SER A 19 -19.74 24.16 33.64
N VAL A 20 -19.61 24.74 32.45
CA VAL A 20 -19.15 23.97 31.29
C VAL A 20 -17.66 23.76 31.50
N LEU A 21 -17.29 22.55 31.93
CA LEU A 21 -15.93 22.07 31.84
C LEU A 21 -15.55 22.10 30.36
N ALA A 22 -14.75 23.08 29.97
CA ALA A 22 -14.01 23.02 28.73
C ALA A 22 -13.00 21.88 28.86
N ILE A 23 -13.42 20.67 28.50
CA ILE A 23 -12.47 19.63 28.09
C ILE A 23 -11.80 20.19 26.84
N GLY A 24 -10.60 20.73 27.03
CA GLY A 24 -9.69 20.98 25.93
C GLY A 24 -9.35 19.63 25.32
N VAL A 25 -10.15 19.18 24.36
CA VAL A 25 -9.62 18.33 23.31
C VAL A 25 -8.55 19.19 22.64
N GLY A 26 -7.29 18.87 22.94
CA GLY A 26 -6.17 19.38 22.18
C GLY A 26 -6.55 19.21 20.72
N ILE A 27 -6.67 20.33 20.02
CA ILE A 27 -6.91 20.34 18.59
C ILE A 27 -5.62 19.76 18.05
N GLY A 28 -5.58 18.43 17.92
CA GLY A 28 -4.61 17.78 17.07
C GLY A 28 -4.79 18.50 15.75
N VAL A 29 -3.79 19.30 15.39
CA VAL A 29 -3.70 19.86 14.06
C VAL A 29 -3.56 18.64 13.18
N ILE A 30 -4.69 18.08 12.74
CA ILE A 30 -4.78 17.40 11.46
C ILE A 30 -4.50 18.54 10.49
N GLY A 31 -3.21 18.77 10.25
CA GLY A 31 -2.81 19.45 9.04
C GLY A 31 -3.48 18.64 7.95
N ASN A 32 -4.37 19.28 7.20
CA ASN A 32 -4.77 18.73 5.92
C ASN A 32 -3.48 18.61 5.13
N VAL A 33 -2.85 17.44 5.19
CA VAL A 33 -1.91 17.01 4.17
C VAL A 33 -2.80 16.96 2.95
N THR A 34 -2.73 18.02 2.15
CA THR A 34 -3.34 17.98 0.84
C THR A 34 -2.35 17.12 0.08
N PRO A 35 -2.72 15.89 -0.35
CA PRO A 35 -1.78 15.05 -1.08
C PRO A 35 -1.23 15.89 -2.22
N THR A 36 0.09 15.99 -2.27
CA THR A 36 0.73 16.48 -3.47
C THR A 36 0.29 15.48 -4.53
N ASN A 37 -0.36 15.95 -5.58
CA ASN A 37 -1.07 15.12 -6.57
C ASN A 37 -0.10 14.33 -7.48
N SER A 38 0.88 13.69 -6.86
CA SER A 38 1.94 12.88 -7.43
C SER A 38 1.48 11.43 -7.35
N PRO A 39 1.58 10.66 -8.44
CA PRO A 39 1.21 9.25 -8.40
C PRO A 39 2.20 8.48 -7.52
N PRO A 40 1.76 7.34 -6.94
CA PRO A 40 2.68 6.40 -6.33
C PRO A 40 3.69 5.91 -7.39
N MET A 41 4.84 5.43 -6.92
CA MET A 41 5.83 4.80 -7.76
C MET A 41 6.04 3.36 -7.33
N ILE A 42 6.23 2.46 -8.29
CA ILE A 42 6.62 1.08 -8.03
C ILE A 42 7.97 0.75 -8.68
N CYS A 43 8.79 0.04 -7.94
CA CYS A 43 10.15 -0.30 -8.31
C CYS A 43 10.41 -1.77 -8.00
N MET A 44 11.27 -2.40 -8.78
CA MET A 44 11.62 -3.81 -8.61
C MET A 44 13.14 -3.95 -8.59
N ASP A 45 13.63 -4.84 -7.72
CA ASP A 45 14.98 -5.35 -7.86
C ASP A 45 14.93 -6.57 -8.81
N PRO A 46 15.56 -6.51 -10.00
CA PRO A 46 15.56 -7.65 -10.91
C PRO A 46 16.19 -8.91 -10.30
N ASP A 47 17.04 -8.76 -9.27
CA ASP A 47 17.69 -9.86 -8.57
C ASP A 47 16.85 -10.42 -7.39
N SER A 48 15.72 -9.80 -7.01
CA SER A 48 14.85 -10.29 -5.93
C SER A 48 13.93 -11.46 -6.33
N ARG A 49 14.04 -11.91 -7.57
CA ARG A 49 13.13 -12.88 -8.18
C ARG A 49 13.42 -14.29 -7.69
N LEU A 50 12.44 -14.87 -7.00
CA LEU A 50 12.51 -16.21 -6.47
C LEU A 50 11.46 -17.10 -7.15
N PHE A 51 11.87 -18.33 -7.48
CA PHE A 51 11.01 -19.32 -8.08
C PHE A 51 10.98 -20.58 -7.22
N ASP A 52 9.78 -21.00 -6.83
CA ASP A 52 9.56 -22.25 -6.13
C ASP A 52 8.89 -23.27 -7.05
N ALA A 53 9.64 -24.34 -7.35
CA ALA A 53 9.20 -25.48 -8.16
C ALA A 53 8.39 -26.52 -7.33
N GLY A 54 7.77 -26.11 -6.22
CA GLY A 54 7.05 -26.98 -5.29
C GLY A 54 7.94 -27.74 -4.31
N GLY A 55 9.09 -27.16 -3.93
CA GLY A 55 10.09 -27.75 -3.03
C GLY A 55 10.57 -26.79 -1.95
N PRO A 56 11.35 -27.24 -0.96
CA PRO A 56 11.76 -26.40 0.19
C PRO A 56 12.79 -25.31 -0.15
N LEU A 57 13.17 -25.14 -1.42
CA LEU A 57 14.22 -24.22 -1.84
C LEU A 57 13.74 -23.41 -3.06
N ALA A 58 13.49 -22.13 -2.83
CA ALA A 58 13.40 -21.15 -3.89
C ALA A 58 14.78 -21.01 -4.57
N VAL A 59 14.82 -21.15 -5.89
CA VAL A 59 16.03 -21.01 -6.70
C VAL A 59 15.99 -19.73 -7.52
N PRO A 60 17.14 -19.07 -7.77
CA PRO A 60 17.20 -17.95 -8.69
C PRO A 60 16.69 -18.37 -10.07
N ARG A 61 15.78 -17.57 -10.62
CA ARG A 61 15.06 -17.90 -11.85
C ARG A 61 15.94 -17.73 -13.08
N VAL A 62 15.92 -18.71 -14.00
CA VAL A 62 16.66 -18.67 -15.27
C VAL A 62 15.78 -18.51 -16.51
N ASN A 63 14.47 -18.80 -16.42
CA ASN A 63 13.50 -18.70 -17.53
C ASN A 63 12.14 -18.22 -17.02
N ASN A 64 11.35 -17.58 -17.89
CA ASN A 64 9.98 -17.14 -17.58
C ASN A 64 8.96 -18.22 -17.98
N TYR A 65 9.04 -19.40 -17.36
CA TYR A 65 8.09 -20.48 -17.53
C TYR A 65 7.66 -21.00 -16.16
N ALA A 66 6.37 -21.29 -15.95
CA ALA A 66 5.88 -21.88 -14.71
C ALA A 66 4.72 -22.87 -14.94
N PHE A 67 4.62 -23.92 -14.14
CA PHE A 67 3.61 -24.98 -14.20
C PHE A 67 2.59 -24.85 -13.06
N GLU A 68 1.42 -25.49 -13.22
CA GLU A 68 0.41 -25.62 -12.16
C GLU A 68 1.04 -26.16 -10.86
N GLY A 69 0.81 -25.44 -9.76
CA GLY A 69 1.33 -25.79 -8.44
C GLY A 69 2.70 -25.18 -8.10
N GLU A 70 3.34 -24.49 -9.04
CA GLU A 70 4.52 -23.65 -8.77
C GLU A 70 4.11 -22.25 -8.31
N SER A 71 5.04 -21.52 -7.70
CA SER A 71 4.83 -20.12 -7.33
C SER A 71 5.98 -19.22 -7.75
N ILE A 72 5.61 -18.01 -8.13
CA ILE A 72 6.52 -16.94 -8.49
C ILE A 72 6.45 -15.90 -7.37
N GLU A 73 7.61 -15.59 -6.79
CA GLU A 73 7.74 -14.62 -5.71
C GLU A 73 8.61 -13.44 -6.17
N TRP A 74 8.15 -12.25 -5.82
CA TRP A 74 8.85 -11.01 -6.11
C TRP A 74 8.72 -10.04 -4.94
N ASP A 75 9.80 -9.31 -4.70
CA ASP A 75 9.77 -8.13 -3.83
C ASP A 75 9.71 -6.87 -4.68
N VAL A 76 8.74 -6.01 -4.37
CA VAL A 76 8.54 -4.71 -5.03
C VAL A 76 8.58 -3.59 -4.00
N LEU A 77 9.35 -2.55 -4.31
CA LEU A 77 9.39 -1.34 -3.52
C LEU A 77 8.33 -0.37 -4.04
N VAL A 78 7.42 0.03 -3.17
CA VAL A 78 6.47 1.09 -3.45
C VAL A 78 6.93 2.37 -2.75
N ARG A 79 6.97 3.48 -3.48
CA ARG A 79 7.29 4.81 -2.98
C ARG A 79 6.09 5.72 -3.13
N GLU A 80 5.68 6.30 -2.01
CA GLU A 80 4.65 7.32 -1.94
C GLU A 80 5.29 8.65 -1.50
N PRO A 81 5.41 9.65 -2.40
CA PRO A 81 6.03 10.94 -2.07
C PRO A 81 5.40 11.64 -0.86
N ASP A 82 4.10 11.46 -0.62
CA ASP A 82 3.37 12.07 0.49
C ASP A 82 3.44 11.25 1.79
N GLY A 83 4.04 10.07 1.72
CA GLY A 83 4.19 9.13 2.83
C GLY A 83 3.31 7.89 2.68
N ILE A 84 3.83 6.79 3.20
CA ILE A 84 3.30 5.41 3.17
C ILE A 84 1.78 5.22 3.43
N ILE A 85 1.13 6.16 4.12
CA ILE A 85 -0.25 6.01 4.60
C ILE A 85 -1.26 6.02 3.44
N ASP A 86 -0.87 6.50 2.26
CA ASP A 86 -1.79 6.71 1.13
C ASP A 86 -1.86 5.56 0.11
N ILE A 87 -1.24 4.40 0.38
CA ILE A 87 -1.36 3.23 -0.51
C ILE A 87 -2.66 2.48 -0.23
N ARG A 88 -3.48 2.27 -1.27
CA ARG A 88 -4.73 1.51 -1.20
C ARG A 88 -4.52 0.03 -1.49
N GLU A 89 -3.79 -0.28 -2.56
CA GLU A 89 -3.64 -1.64 -3.06
C GLU A 89 -2.30 -1.79 -3.79
N VAL A 90 -1.64 -2.93 -3.56
CA VAL A 90 -0.47 -3.38 -4.31
C VAL A 90 -0.75 -4.81 -4.72
N GLY A 91 -0.70 -5.09 -6.01
CA GLY A 91 -1.06 -6.40 -6.53
C GLY A 91 -0.33 -6.74 -7.82
N VAL A 92 -0.36 -8.01 -8.19
CA VAL A 92 0.16 -8.47 -9.47
C VAL A 92 -1.00 -8.79 -10.40
N THR A 93 -0.86 -8.33 -11.63
CA THR A 93 -1.80 -8.60 -12.72
C THR A 93 -1.20 -9.59 -13.70
N VAL A 94 -2.06 -10.43 -14.29
CA VAL A 94 -1.72 -11.39 -15.33
C VAL A 94 -2.65 -11.14 -16.51
N GLY A 95 -2.10 -10.71 -17.65
CA GLY A 95 -2.93 -10.25 -18.76
C GLY A 95 -2.26 -10.32 -20.13
N PRO A 96 -3.02 -10.23 -21.23
CA PRO A 96 -2.48 -10.28 -22.59
C PRO A 96 -1.75 -8.98 -22.98
N THR A 97 -1.85 -7.92 -22.18
CA THR A 97 -1.28 -6.60 -22.45
C THR A 97 -0.54 -6.07 -21.21
N GLN A 98 0.59 -5.40 -21.45
CA GLN A 98 1.35 -4.67 -20.44
C GLN A 98 0.66 -3.35 -20.06
N GLY A 99 0.89 -2.88 -18.83
CA GLY A 99 0.44 -1.58 -18.31
C GLY A 99 -0.80 -1.66 -17.41
N VAL A 100 -1.07 -0.58 -16.69
CA VAL A 100 -2.10 -0.52 -15.64
C VAL A 100 -3.51 -0.91 -16.12
N GLY A 101 -4.31 -1.42 -15.19
CA GLY A 101 -5.75 -1.63 -15.39
C GLY A 101 -6.15 -3.04 -15.81
N GLN A 102 -5.23 -3.99 -15.74
CA GLN A 102 -5.57 -5.41 -15.75
C GLN A 102 -6.18 -5.82 -14.39
N PRO A 103 -7.02 -6.87 -14.33
CA PRO A 103 -7.48 -7.41 -13.06
C PRO A 103 -6.30 -7.89 -12.21
N ILE A 104 -6.33 -7.54 -10.92
CA ILE A 104 -5.37 -8.06 -9.94
C ILE A 104 -5.67 -9.53 -9.69
N GLU A 105 -4.65 -10.35 -9.93
CA GLU A 105 -4.68 -11.79 -9.70
C GLU A 105 -4.30 -12.10 -8.24
N VAL A 106 -3.30 -11.40 -7.72
CA VAL A 106 -2.86 -11.56 -6.33
C VAL A 106 -2.52 -10.24 -5.67
N ASN A 107 -2.91 -10.12 -4.40
CA ASN A 107 -2.52 -9.00 -3.55
C ASN A 107 -1.17 -9.25 -2.90
N CYS A 108 -0.34 -8.23 -2.88
CA CYS A 108 0.94 -8.24 -2.21
C CYS A 108 0.79 -7.87 -0.73
N PHE A 109 1.70 -8.35 0.10
CA PHE A 109 1.72 -8.04 1.53
C PHE A 109 3.01 -7.31 1.89
N VAL A 110 2.95 -6.48 2.93
CA VAL A 110 4.14 -5.78 3.43
C VAL A 110 5.20 -6.80 3.83
N ALA A 111 6.39 -6.68 3.27
CA ALA A 111 7.49 -7.59 3.56
C ALA A 111 7.87 -7.51 5.05
N PRO A 112 8.15 -8.65 5.71
CA PRO A 112 8.45 -8.70 7.14
C PRO A 112 9.77 -7.99 7.48
N VAL A 113 10.68 -7.88 6.50
CA VAL A 113 11.96 -7.20 6.62
C VAL A 113 12.02 -6.10 5.58
N GLN A 114 12.16 -4.87 6.05
CA GLN A 114 12.40 -3.73 5.18
C GLN A 114 13.90 -3.65 4.87
N PRO A 115 14.27 -3.35 3.62
CA PRO A 115 15.66 -3.37 3.17
C PRO A 115 16.45 -2.21 3.80
N ALA A 116 17.75 -2.41 3.95
CA ALA A 116 18.68 -1.37 4.39
C ALA A 116 19.58 -0.96 3.21
N GLY A 117 19.10 -0.06 2.34
CA GLY A 117 19.92 0.46 1.24
C GLY A 117 19.19 0.53 -0.09
N VAL A 118 19.90 0.22 -1.17
CA VAL A 118 19.36 0.25 -2.54
C VAL A 118 18.46 -0.96 -2.77
N ILE A 119 17.32 -0.77 -3.46
CA ILE A 119 16.28 -1.80 -3.60
C ILE A 119 15.78 -1.96 -5.06
N GLY A 120 16.61 -1.62 -6.04
CA GLY A 120 16.30 -1.87 -7.45
C GLY A 120 16.03 -0.63 -8.28
N TRP A 121 15.30 -0.82 -9.39
CA TRP A 121 15.07 0.16 -10.44
C TRP A 121 13.61 0.60 -10.49
N CYS A 122 13.40 1.91 -10.61
CA CYS A 122 12.08 2.53 -10.75
C CYS A 122 11.87 3.07 -12.18
N ASN A 123 10.60 3.24 -12.53
CA ASN A 123 10.14 3.72 -13.84
C ASN A 123 10.49 5.18 -14.16
N ASP A 124 11.01 5.94 -13.19
CA ASP A 124 11.38 7.35 -13.40
C ASP A 124 12.74 7.53 -14.09
N GLY A 125 13.40 6.42 -14.46
CA GLY A 125 14.71 6.43 -15.11
C GLY A 125 15.84 6.93 -14.19
N THR A 126 15.61 7.13 -12.89
CA THR A 126 16.64 7.56 -11.94
C THR A 126 17.59 6.43 -11.55
N GLY A 127 17.30 5.20 -11.96
CA GLY A 127 18.14 4.03 -11.75
C GLY A 127 17.96 3.47 -10.35
N SER A 128 19.08 3.24 -9.67
CA SER A 128 19.13 2.64 -8.34
C SER A 128 18.46 3.52 -7.29
N VAL A 129 17.40 3.00 -6.66
CA VAL A 129 16.69 3.72 -5.60
C VAL A 129 17.13 3.28 -4.22
N THR A 130 17.55 4.26 -3.41
CA THR A 130 17.86 4.08 -1.99
C THR A 130 16.58 4.14 -1.17
N TYR A 131 16.40 3.17 -0.29
CA TYR A 131 15.31 3.07 0.65
C TYR A 131 15.20 4.30 1.55
N ASN A 132 13.99 4.82 1.67
CA ASN A 132 13.61 5.81 2.65
C ASN A 132 12.38 5.32 3.43
N ALA A 133 12.58 4.96 4.70
CA ALA A 133 11.52 4.47 5.57
C ALA A 133 10.35 5.45 5.80
N ALA A 134 10.49 6.73 5.43
CA ALA A 134 9.41 7.70 5.51
C ALA A 134 8.42 7.61 4.33
N THR A 135 8.89 7.20 3.15
CA THR A 135 8.12 7.23 1.89
C THR A 135 7.98 5.86 1.24
N ASP A 136 8.80 4.89 1.64
CA ASP A 136 8.96 3.65 0.90
C ASP A 136 8.57 2.42 1.73
N VAL A 137 8.03 1.42 1.04
CA VAL A 137 7.68 0.10 1.60
C VAL A 137 8.02 -1.00 0.63
N LEU A 138 8.70 -2.02 1.13
CA LEU A 138 8.84 -3.28 0.43
C LEU A 138 7.58 -4.13 0.65
N TYR A 139 7.01 -4.59 -0.46
CA TYR A 139 5.95 -5.57 -0.52
C TYR A 139 6.48 -6.87 -1.13
N THR A 140 6.09 -7.99 -0.55
CA THR A 140 6.29 -9.31 -1.14
C THR A 140 5.00 -9.74 -1.81
N CYS A 141 5.12 -10.12 -3.06
CA CYS A 141 4.03 -10.59 -3.90
C CYS A 141 4.29 -12.09 -4.17
N ILE A 142 3.26 -12.94 -4.11
CA ILE A 142 3.40 -14.38 -4.39
C ILE A 142 2.26 -14.82 -5.30
N LEU A 143 2.56 -15.13 -6.56
CA LEU A 143 1.60 -15.70 -7.49
C LEU A 143 1.73 -17.21 -7.52
N ALA A 144 0.69 -17.90 -7.04
CA ALA A 144 0.53 -19.31 -7.27
C ALA A 144 -0.01 -19.53 -8.68
N VAL A 145 0.65 -20.38 -9.46
CA VAL A 145 0.17 -20.73 -10.80
C VAL A 145 -1.02 -21.67 -10.67
N GLU A 146 -2.17 -21.17 -11.08
CA GLU A 146 -3.42 -21.93 -11.10
C GLU A 146 -3.46 -22.96 -12.24
N THR A 147 -4.62 -23.62 -12.39
CA THR A 147 -4.82 -24.66 -13.38
C THR A 147 -4.65 -24.16 -14.81
N SER A 148 -4.30 -25.07 -15.72
CA SER A 148 -4.21 -24.76 -17.16
C SER A 148 -5.49 -24.16 -17.75
N ASN A 149 -6.64 -24.30 -17.10
CA ASN A 149 -7.89 -23.71 -17.59
C ASN A 149 -7.99 -22.19 -17.38
N SER A 150 -7.29 -21.63 -16.38
CA SER A 150 -7.30 -20.20 -16.07
C SER A 150 -6.03 -19.47 -16.55
N MET A 151 -4.88 -20.15 -16.58
CA MET A 151 -3.60 -19.48 -16.85
C MET A 151 -2.83 -19.98 -18.08
N HIS A 152 -3.32 -20.96 -18.86
CA HIS A 152 -2.55 -21.50 -20.00
C HIS A 152 -2.30 -20.47 -21.10
N GLY A 153 -1.03 -20.31 -21.47
CA GLY A 153 -0.62 -19.49 -22.61
C GLY A 153 0.48 -18.49 -22.28
N GLN A 154 0.43 -17.36 -22.97
CA GLN A 154 1.45 -16.32 -22.87
C GLN A 154 0.85 -15.05 -22.32
N TYR A 155 1.41 -14.54 -21.23
CA TYR A 155 0.86 -13.41 -20.50
C TYR A 155 1.96 -12.46 -20.03
N TRP A 156 1.61 -11.19 -19.94
CA TRP A 156 2.35 -10.21 -19.18
C TRP A 156 1.98 -10.35 -17.71
N VAL A 157 3.01 -10.39 -16.87
CA VAL A 157 2.91 -10.42 -15.41
C VAL A 157 3.62 -9.18 -14.89
N GLN A 158 2.90 -8.36 -14.12
CA GLN A 158 3.45 -7.11 -13.61
C GLN A 158 2.83 -6.73 -12.26
N ALA A 159 3.63 -6.10 -11.40
CA ALA A 159 3.11 -5.48 -10.20
C ALA A 159 2.55 -4.09 -10.51
N GLU A 160 1.41 -3.79 -9.88
CA GLU A 160 0.70 -2.52 -9.95
C GLU A 160 0.45 -2.00 -8.53
N VAL A 161 0.53 -0.69 -8.38
CA VAL A 161 0.18 0.02 -7.16
C VAL A 161 -0.96 1.00 -7.44
N THR A 162 -1.88 1.13 -6.49
CA THR A 162 -2.91 2.17 -6.49
C THR A 162 -2.95 2.90 -5.16
N ASP A 163 -2.98 4.24 -5.20
CA ASP A 163 -3.15 5.09 -4.02
C ASP A 163 -4.64 5.24 -3.60
N GLN A 164 -4.92 5.89 -2.46
CA GLN A 164 -6.30 6.14 -2.03
C GLN A 164 -7.04 7.13 -2.94
N SER A 165 -6.30 7.98 -3.65
CA SER A 165 -6.82 8.93 -4.66
C SER A 165 -7.19 8.26 -5.99
N GLY A 166 -6.82 6.99 -6.18
CA GLY A 166 -7.04 6.20 -7.39
C GLY A 166 -6.00 6.41 -8.50
N GLN A 167 -4.87 7.07 -8.23
CA GLN A 167 -3.74 7.10 -9.16
C GLN A 167 -3.00 5.77 -9.11
N GLN A 168 -2.45 5.36 -10.25
CA GLN A 168 -1.84 4.06 -10.44
C GLN A 168 -0.47 4.18 -11.08
N ASP A 169 0.39 3.23 -10.77
CA ASP A 169 1.64 2.97 -11.47
C ASP A 169 1.85 1.45 -11.61
N ALA A 170 2.59 1.04 -12.63
CA ALA A 170 2.91 -0.36 -12.91
C ALA A 170 4.39 -0.50 -13.22
N MET A 171 5.04 -1.55 -12.75
CA MET A 171 6.49 -1.71 -12.93
C MET A 171 6.88 -1.79 -14.43
N ASP A 172 7.99 -1.14 -14.81
CA ASP A 172 8.52 -1.17 -16.17
C ASP A 172 9.05 -2.55 -16.53
N GLU A 173 9.54 -3.30 -15.54
CA GLU A 173 10.03 -4.67 -15.69
C GLU A 173 8.89 -5.69 -15.81
N ALA A 174 7.81 -5.35 -16.53
CA ALA A 174 6.77 -6.31 -16.84
C ALA A 174 7.36 -7.53 -17.55
N GLU A 175 6.95 -8.71 -17.10
CA GLU A 175 7.56 -9.95 -17.53
C GLU A 175 6.62 -10.70 -18.45
N TYR A 176 7.15 -11.20 -19.56
CA TYR A 176 6.40 -12.09 -20.43
C TYR A 176 6.61 -13.54 -19.98
N TRP A 177 5.54 -14.20 -19.58
CA TRP A 177 5.51 -15.54 -19.01
C TRP A 177 4.77 -16.54 -19.89
N PHE A 178 5.23 -17.78 -19.78
CA PHE A 178 4.60 -18.96 -20.38
C PHE A 178 4.13 -19.87 -19.24
N PHE A 179 2.82 -20.12 -19.19
CA PHE A 179 2.21 -21.04 -18.24
C PHE A 179 1.70 -22.28 -18.97
#